data_AF-A0A7Y3I1D1-F1
#
_entry.id   AF-A0A7Y3I1D1-F1
#
_cell.length_a   1.000
_cell.length_b   1.000
_cell.length_c   1.000
_cell.angle_alpha   90.00
_cell.angle_beta   90.00
_cell.angle_gamma   90.00
#
_symmetry.space_group_name_H-M   'P 1'
#
loop_
_entity.id
_entity.type
_entity.pdbx_description
1 polymer ?
#
loop_
_entity_poly.entity_id
_entity_poly.type
_entity_poly.pdbx_seq_one_letter_code
_entity_poly.pdbx_strand_id
1 'polypeptide(L)' 'MKIGGRIIDLAHPPYIIAELGVNHDGAPARASRLVDAAAAAGCDAIKLQL' A
#
# COMPACT_ATOMS: atom_id res chain seq x y z
N MET A 1 11.13 12.82 5.17
CA MET A 1 9.67 12.97 4.93
C MET A 1 8.92 12.14 5.96
N LYS A 2 7.62 12.39 6.20
CA LYS A 2 6.78 11.54 7.05
C LYS A 2 5.45 11.25 6.35
N ILE A 3 5.04 9.98 6.31
CA ILE A 3 3.72 9.54 5.85
C ILE A 3 3.06 8.78 7.00
N GLY A 4 1.88 9.23 7.44
CA GLY A 4 1.22 8.68 8.63
C GLY A 4 2.16 8.71 9.85
N GLY A 5 2.37 7.56 10.48
CA GLY A 5 3.29 7.39 11.61
C GLY A 5 4.75 7.13 11.23
N ARG A 6 5.09 6.93 9.95
CA ARG A 6 6.39 6.40 9.51
C ARG A 6 7.29 7.49 8.92
N ILE A 7 8.54 7.54 9.39
CA ILE A 7 9.59 8.41 8.87
C ILE A 7 10.21 7.74 7.63
N ILE A 8 10.48 8.55 6.61
CA ILE A 8 11.11 8.13 5.35
C ILE A 8 12.35 9.01 5.14
N ASP A 9 13.51 8.40 5.34
CA ASP A 9 14.84 8.98 5.15
C ASP A 9 15.87 7.85 4.88
N LEU A 10 17.15 8.20 4.84
CA LEU A 10 18.24 7.24 4.56
C LEU A 10 18.62 6.36 5.76
N ALA A 11 18.13 6.66 6.97
CA ALA A 11 18.45 5.92 8.19
C ALA A 11 17.41 4.84 8.53
N HIS A 12 16.26 4.82 7.86
CA HIS A 12 15.18 3.85 8.07
C HIS A 12 15.09 2.85 6.90
N PRO A 13 14.47 1.67 7.11
CA PRO A 13 14.21 0.73 6.01
C PRO A 13 13.39 1.39 4.88
N PRO A 14 13.51 0.88 3.64
CA PRO A 14 12.71 1.35 2.53
C PRO A 14 11.22 1.38 2.84
N TYR A 15 10.52 2.39 2.32
CA TYR A 15 9.07 2.49 2.39
C TYR A 15 8.45 1.81 1.16
N ILE A 16 7.80 0.67 1.36
CA ILE A 16 7.27 -0.17 0.31
C ILE A 16 5.80 0.16 0.06
N ILE A 17 5.48 0.58 -1.16
CA ILE A 17 4.11 0.85 -1.61
C ILE A 17 3.69 -0.25 -2.58
N ALA A 18 2.61 -0.97 -2.25
CA ALA A 18 1.95 -1.87 -3.18
C ALA A 18 1.05 -1.08 -4.15
N GLU A 19 1.39 -1.12 -5.43
CA GLU A 19 0.60 -0.49 -6.49
C GLU A 19 -0.62 -1.35 -6.83
N LEU A 20 -1.77 -1.03 -6.24
CA LEU A 20 -3.04 -1.69 -6.58
C LEU A 20 -3.63 -1.12 -7.87
N GLY A 21 -3.48 0.19 -8.10
CA GLY A 21 -4.01 0.87 -9.27
C GLY A 21 -5.49 0.54 -9.50
N VAL A 22 -5.81 0.04 -10.70
CA VAL A 22 -7.15 -0.39 -11.10
C VAL A 22 -7.38 -1.91 -10.97
N ASN A 23 -6.45 -2.67 -10.38
CA ASN A 23 -6.53 -4.14 -10.29
C ASN A 23 -7.69 -4.67 -9.43
N HIS A 24 -8.51 -3.78 -8.87
CA HIS A 24 -9.75 -4.13 -8.18
C HIS A 24 -10.96 -4.20 -9.11
N ASP A 25 -10.83 -3.82 -10.39
CA ASP A 25 -11.88 -3.85 -11.43
C ASP A 25 -13.20 -3.20 -10.98
N GLY A 26 -13.11 -2.10 -10.22
CA GLY A 26 -14.27 -1.40 -9.65
C GLY A 26 -15.01 -2.16 -8.53
N ALA A 27 -14.57 -3.35 -8.14
CA ALA A 27 -15.22 -4.17 -7.12
C ALA A 27 -14.64 -3.90 -5.71
N PRO A 28 -15.41 -3.31 -4.76
CA PRO A 28 -14.89 -2.97 -3.44
C PRO A 28 -14.40 -4.17 -2.63
N ALA A 29 -15.10 -5.31 -2.73
CA ALA A 29 -14.69 -6.54 -2.05
C ALA A 29 -13.34 -7.07 -2.56
N ARG A 30 -13.03 -6.87 -3.84
CA ARG A 30 -11.72 -7.21 -4.41
C ARG A 30 -10.65 -6.24 -3.95
N ALA A 31 -10.95 -4.94 -3.89
CA ALA A 31 -10.03 -3.95 -3.32
C ALA A 31 -9.64 -4.32 -1.88
N SER A 32 -10.62 -4.69 -1.03
CA SER A 32 -10.35 -5.12 0.35
C SER A 32 -9.39 -6.32 0.41
N ARG A 33 -9.62 -7.36 -0.39
CA ARG A 33 -8.74 -8.53 -0.43
C ARG A 33 -7.32 -8.21 -0.88
N LEU A 34 -7.16 -7.28 -1.82
CA LEU A 34 -5.85 -6.83 -2.27
C LEU A 34 -5.11 -6.03 -1.18
N VAL A 35 -5.84 -5.23 -0.39
CA VAL A 35 -5.29 -4.53 0.78
C VAL A 35 -4.81 -5.54 1.82
N ASP A 36 -5.62 -6.54 2.14
CA ASP A 36 -5.25 -7.58 3.11
C ASP A 36 -4.00 -8.36 2.65
N ALA A 37 -3.91 -8.69 1.37
CA ALA A 37 -2.76 -9.37 0.79
C ALA A 37 -1.48 -8.51 0.85
N ALA A 38 -1.58 -7.21 0.56
CA ALA A 38 -0.46 -6.28 0.66
C ALA A 38 0.04 -6.13 2.10
N ALA A 39 -0.89 -6.06 3.07
CA ALA A 39 -0.54 -6.02 4.48
C ALA A 39 0.15 -7.31 4.94
N ALA A 40 -0.36 -8.48 4.52
CA ALA A 40 0.25 -9.78 4.82
C ALA A 40 1.65 -9.94 4.19
N ALA A 41 1.91 -9.29 3.06
CA ALA A 41 3.22 -9.25 2.42
C ALA A 41 4.21 -8.26 3.07
N GLY A 42 3.77 -7.49 4.07
CA GLY A 42 4.60 -6.52 4.78
C GLY A 42 4.77 -5.19 4.04
N CYS A 43 3.87 -4.85 3.11
CA CYS A 43 3.86 -3.52 2.51
C CYS A 43 3.41 -2.46 3.52
N ASP A 44 3.97 -1.26 3.39
CA ASP A 44 3.70 -0.15 4.31
C ASP A 44 2.45 0.65 3.93
N ALA A 45 2.13 0.65 2.63
CA ALA A 45 0.94 1.27 2.09
C ALA A 45 0.50 0.60 0.79
N ILE A 46 -0.74 0.89 0.41
CA ILE A 46 -1.27 0.64 -0.93
C ILE A 46 -1.47 1.97 -1.65
N LYS A 47 -1.37 1.97 -2.99
CA LYS A 47 -1.74 3.12 -3.82
C LYS A 47 -2.82 2.73 -4.84
N LEU A 48 -3.89 3.53 -4.88
CA LEU A 48 -4.99 3.41 -5.83
C LEU A 48 -4.85 4.45 -6.95
N GLN A 49 -5.50 4.20 -8.08
CA GLN A 49 -5.72 5.19 -9.13
C GLN A 49 -7.21 5.59 -9.13
N LEU A 50 -7.46 6.89 -9.39
CA LEU A 50 -8.79 7.47 -9.53
C LEU A 50 -9.20 7.50 -11.00
#